data_AF-A0A7X8LZ88-F1
#
_entry.id   AF-A0A7X8LZ88-F1
#
_cell.length_a   1.000
_cell.length_b   1.000
_cell.length_c   1.000
_cell.angle_alpha   90.00
_cell.angle_beta   90.00
_cell.angle_gamma   90.00
#
_symmetry.space_group_name_H-M   'P 1'
#
loop_
_entity.id
_entity.type
_entity.pdbx_description
1 polymer ?
#
loop_
_entity_poly.entity_id
_entity_poly.type
_entity_poly.pdbx_seq_one_letter_code
_entity_poly.pdbx_strand_id
1 'polypeptide(L)'
;MSELIKKIIMNYPYFAAFIIFVIGALTVLTRSNLFKKLIGINIMESAIFLMFVAAGNIRGGAVPILSGKNPHTLYINPLPSALMLTGIVVSVSVTAFALALILRLYRSYGTTDLRRIYEMGNEVSE
;
A
#
# COMPACT_ATOMS: atom_id res chain seq x y z
N MET A 1 -12.27 -15.52 -26.05
CA MET A 1 -12.38 -14.14 -25.54
C MET A 1 -13.34 -14.04 -24.33
N SER A 2 -14.47 -14.76 -24.33
CA SER A 2 -15.44 -14.81 -23.20
C SER A 2 -14.87 -15.40 -21.90
N GLU A 3 -14.07 -16.45 -21.97
CA GLU A 3 -13.50 -17.11 -20.78
C GLU A 3 -12.44 -16.26 -20.06
N LEU A 4 -11.66 -15.45 -20.80
CA LEU A 4 -10.72 -14.49 -20.24
C LEU A 4 -11.44 -13.38 -19.47
N ILE A 5 -12.51 -12.83 -20.06
CA ILE A 5 -13.33 -11.80 -19.43
C ILE A 5 -14.00 -12.33 -18.15
N LYS A 6 -14.52 -13.56 -18.17
CA LYS A 6 -15.06 -14.21 -16.96
C LYS A 6 -14.01 -14.38 -15.86
N LYS A 7 -12.80 -14.82 -16.20
CA LYS A 7 -11.70 -14.95 -15.23
C LYS A 7 -11.29 -13.60 -14.64
N ILE A 8 -11.25 -12.54 -15.44
CA ILE A 8 -10.95 -11.18 -14.98
C ILE A 8 -12.03 -10.67 -14.02
N ILE A 9 -13.30 -10.83 -14.39
CA ILE A 9 -14.44 -10.41 -13.55
C ILE A 9 -14.48 -11.23 -12.25
N MET A 10 -14.14 -12.51 -12.31
CA MET A 10 -14.10 -13.37 -11.13
C MET A 10 -13.03 -12.95 -10.12
N ASN A 11 -11.88 -12.47 -10.62
CA ASN A 11 -10.70 -12.08 -9.86
C ASN A 11 -10.47 -10.55 -9.85
N TYR A 12 -11.55 -9.77 -9.97
CA TYR A 12 -11.48 -8.30 -10.01
C TYR A 12 -10.64 -7.65 -8.90
N PRO A 13 -10.61 -8.13 -7.63
CA PRO A 13 -9.82 -7.43 -6.60
C PRO A 13 -8.32 -7.53 -6.84
N TYR A 14 -7.82 -8.60 -7.45
CA TYR A 14 -6.40 -8.73 -7.81
C TYR A 14 -6.00 -7.79 -8.93
N PHE A 15 -6.86 -7.64 -9.95
CA PHE A 15 -6.63 -6.68 -11.03
C PHE A 15 -6.67 -5.24 -10.52
N ALA A 16 -7.63 -4.92 -9.66
CA ALA A 16 -7.70 -3.60 -9.03
C ALA A 16 -6.44 -3.32 -8.19
N ALA A 17 -6.01 -4.27 -7.35
CA ALA A 17 -4.78 -4.14 -6.58
C ALA A 17 -3.56 -3.90 -7.48
N PHE A 18 -3.41 -4.66 -8.57
CA PHE A 18 -2.32 -4.49 -9.51
C PHE A 18 -2.29 -3.09 -10.14
N ILE A 19 -3.45 -2.59 -10.60
CA ILE A 19 -3.55 -1.25 -11.19
C ILE A 19 -3.17 -0.17 -10.17
N ILE A 20 -3.68 -0.26 -8.93
CA ILE A 20 -3.36 0.70 -7.87
C ILE A 20 -1.86 0.65 -7.53
N PHE A 21 -1.27 -0.54 -7.47
CA PHE A 21 0.16 -0.71 -7.22
C PHE A 21 1.00 -0.05 -8.30
N VAL A 22 0.65 -0.24 -9.58
CA VAL A 22 1.34 0.38 -10.71
C VAL A 22 1.22 1.91 -10.65
N ILE A 23 0.04 2.45 -10.32
CA ILE A 23 -0.15 3.90 -10.15
C ILE A 23 0.76 4.46 -9.04
N GLY A 24 0.83 3.77 -7.90
CA GLY A 24 1.72 4.14 -6.81
C GLY A 24 3.19 4.09 -7.22
N ALA A 25 3.62 3.01 -7.87
CA ALA A 25 4.99 2.84 -8.35
C ALA A 25 5.39 3.92 -9.38
N LEU A 26 4.52 4.20 -10.36
CA LEU A 26 4.75 5.27 -11.33
C LEU A 26 4.86 6.63 -10.65
N THR A 27 4.07 6.90 -9.61
CA THR A 27 4.14 8.14 -8.85
C THR A 27 5.49 8.30 -8.15
N VAL A 28 6.01 7.22 -7.53
CA VAL A 28 7.33 7.23 -6.86
C VAL A 28 8.47 7.46 -7.86
N LEU A 29 8.41 6.82 -9.03
CA LEU A 29 9.46 6.88 -10.05
C LEU A 29 9.48 8.23 -10.80
N THR A 30 8.31 8.78 -11.12
CA THR A 30 8.20 9.96 -11.99
C THR A 30 8.29 11.29 -11.23
N ARG A 31 7.92 11.34 -9.96
CA ARG A 31 7.87 12.60 -9.19
C ARG A 31 9.17 12.82 -8.42
N SER A 32 9.74 14.02 -8.53
CA SER A 32 10.93 14.46 -7.76
C SER A 32 10.58 14.93 -6.35
N ASN A 33 9.37 15.46 -6.15
CA ASN A 33 8.91 15.96 -4.86
C ASN A 33 8.73 14.83 -3.83
N LEU A 34 9.35 14.98 -2.66
CA LEU A 34 9.35 13.99 -1.59
C LEU A 34 7.95 13.67 -1.04
N PHE A 35 7.06 14.65 -0.91
CA PHE A 35 5.68 14.39 -0.47
C PHE A 35 4.91 13.54 -1.47
N LYS A 36 5.09 13.80 -2.77
CA LYS A 36 4.45 13.01 -3.83
C LYS A 36 4.98 11.58 -3.85
N LYS A 37 6.28 11.38 -3.61
CA LYS A 37 6.87 10.04 -3.46
C LYS A 37 6.27 9.31 -2.26
N LEU A 38 6.13 9.96 -1.10
CA LEU A 38 5.55 9.36 0.09
C LEU A 38 4.08 8.93 -0.13
N ILE A 39 3.29 9.76 -0.80
CA ILE A 39 1.92 9.41 -1.20
C ILE A 39 1.92 8.21 -2.16
N GLY A 40 2.85 8.18 -3.12
CA GLY A 40 3.02 7.05 -4.04
C GLY A 40 3.29 5.73 -3.30
N ILE A 41 4.15 5.77 -2.27
CA ILE A 41 4.43 4.60 -1.40
C ILE A 41 3.17 4.16 -0.65
N ASN A 42 2.42 5.09 -0.04
CA ASN A 42 1.17 4.77 0.67
C ASN A 42 0.10 4.13 -0.24
N ILE A 43 0.04 4.56 -1.50
CA ILE A 43 -0.85 3.97 -2.51
C ILE A 43 -0.41 2.52 -2.84
N MET A 44 0.90 2.27 -2.95
CA MET A 44 1.44 0.92 -3.15
C MET A 44 1.11 -0.01 -1.98
N GLU A 45 1.28 0.46 -0.73
CA GLU A 45 0.94 -0.30 0.47
C GLU A 45 -0.54 -0.67 0.51
N SER A 46 -1.42 0.28 0.18
CA SER A 46 -2.86 0.06 0.10
C SER A 46 -3.23 -1.02 -0.92
N ALA A 47 -2.53 -1.06 -2.06
CA ALA A 47 -2.70 -2.12 -3.06
C ALA A 47 -2.28 -3.50 -2.55
N ILE A 48 -1.16 -3.57 -1.82
CA ILE A 48 -0.70 -4.82 -1.19
C ILE A 48 -1.75 -5.30 -0.17
N PHE A 49 -2.27 -4.39 0.67
CA PHE A 49 -3.30 -4.75 1.63
C PHE A 49 -4.56 -5.31 0.97
N LEU A 50 -5.02 -4.67 -0.11
CA LEU A 50 -6.14 -5.17 -0.90
C LEU A 50 -5.87 -6.58 -1.48
N MET A 51 -4.64 -6.82 -1.96
CA MET A 51 -4.25 -8.13 -2.50
C MET A 51 -4.31 -9.24 -1.44
N PHE A 52 -3.80 -8.97 -0.23
CA PHE A 52 -3.83 -9.94 0.88
C PHE A 52 -5.24 -10.20 1.38
N VAL A 53 -6.08 -9.16 1.51
CA VAL A 53 -7.49 -9.33 1.89
C VAL A 53 -8.24 -10.16 0.84
N ALA A 54 -7.99 -9.91 -0.45
CA ALA A 54 -8.56 -10.70 -1.53
C ALA A 54 -8.14 -12.19 -1.48
N ALA A 55 -6.90 -12.47 -1.07
CA ALA A 55 -6.40 -13.84 -0.90
C ALA A 55 -7.01 -14.57 0.30
N GLY A 56 -7.37 -13.84 1.37
CA GLY A 56 -8.06 -14.41 2.53
C GLY A 56 -9.56 -14.57 2.36
N ASN A 57 -10.14 -13.95 1.33
CA ASN A 57 -11.58 -13.92 1.13
C ASN A 57 -12.09 -15.23 0.50
N ILE A 58 -13.08 -15.82 1.14
CA ILE A 58 -13.79 -17.00 0.66
C ILE A 58 -15.21 -16.57 0.30
N ARG A 59 -15.65 -16.84 -0.94
CA ARG A 59 -16.99 -16.45 -1.39
C ARG A 59 -18.07 -17.13 -0.54
N GLY A 60 -18.93 -16.32 0.08
CA GLY A 60 -19.97 -16.80 0.99
C GLY A 60 -19.46 -17.16 2.40
N GLY A 61 -18.20 -16.87 2.70
CA GLY A 61 -17.65 -17.01 4.05
C GLY A 61 -18.17 -15.93 4.99
N ALA A 62 -18.55 -16.33 6.20
CA ALA A 62 -18.88 -15.45 7.30
C ALA A 62 -17.61 -14.81 7.90
N VAL A 63 -17.80 -13.69 8.61
CA VAL A 63 -16.77 -13.01 9.40
C VAL A 63 -16.21 -13.99 10.43
N PRO A 64 -14.87 -14.05 10.67
CA PRO A 64 -14.23 -15.07 11.50
C PRO A 64 -14.42 -14.77 13.00
N ILE A 65 -15.68 -14.69 13.42
CA ILE A 65 -16.12 -14.48 14.80
C ILE A 65 -16.99 -15.69 15.15
N LEU A 66 -16.55 -16.46 16.13
CA LEU A 66 -17.28 -17.61 16.62
C LEU A 66 -18.56 -17.15 17.31
N SER A 67 -19.67 -17.25 16.60
CA SER A 67 -21.01 -17.17 17.16
C SER A 67 -21.49 -18.60 17.29
N GLY A 68 -21.64 -19.12 18.52
CA GLY A 68 -22.01 -20.53 18.81
C GLY A 68 -23.39 -20.98 18.29
N LYS A 69 -23.93 -20.34 17.26
CA LYS A 69 -25.22 -20.58 16.63
C LYS A 69 -25.20 -21.65 15.53
N ASN A 70 -24.04 -21.94 14.91
CA ASN A 70 -23.93 -22.99 13.89
C ASN A 70 -22.49 -23.55 13.78
N PRO A 71 -22.28 -24.88 13.88
CA PRO A 71 -20.96 -25.51 13.69
C PRO A 71 -20.54 -25.65 12.21
N HIS A 72 -21.45 -25.40 11.26
CA HIS A 72 -21.20 -25.54 9.81
C HIS A 72 -21.06 -24.21 9.05
N THR A 73 -20.91 -23.07 9.75
CA THR A 73 -20.64 -21.80 9.08
C THR A 73 -19.25 -21.81 8.46
N LEU A 74 -19.19 -21.62 7.14
CA LEU A 74 -17.95 -21.37 6.42
C LEU A 74 -17.43 -19.99 6.84
N TYR A 75 -16.20 -19.90 7.32
CA TYR A 75 -15.57 -18.63 7.71
C TYR A 75 -14.50 -18.24 6.70
N ILE A 76 -14.28 -16.93 6.51
CA ILE A 76 -13.11 -16.45 5.75
C ILE A 76 -11.82 -16.76 6.51
N ASN A 77 -10.68 -16.78 5.81
CA ASN A 77 -9.39 -17.03 6.44
C ASN A 77 -9.02 -15.85 7.37
N PRO A 78 -8.83 -16.06 8.68
CA PRO A 78 -8.51 -14.99 9.62
C PRO A 78 -7.04 -14.51 9.51
N LEU A 79 -6.16 -15.30 8.89
CA LEU A 79 -4.73 -14.99 8.84
C LEU A 79 -4.45 -13.68 8.09
N PRO A 80 -4.98 -13.45 6.87
CA PRO A 80 -4.72 -12.20 6.17
C PRO A 80 -5.28 -10.99 6.89
N SER A 81 -6.45 -11.07 7.53
CA SER A 81 -6.99 -9.96 8.32
C SER A 81 -6.10 -9.58 9.50
N ALA A 82 -5.53 -10.57 10.21
CA ALA A 82 -4.61 -10.31 11.31
C ALA A 82 -3.28 -9.69 10.81
N LEU A 83 -2.72 -10.25 9.74
CA LEU A 83 -1.49 -9.72 9.13
C LEU A 83 -1.67 -8.28 8.64
N MET A 84 -2.80 -7.97 8.01
CA MET A 84 -3.06 -6.61 7.51
C MET A 84 -3.24 -5.59 8.63
N LEU A 85 -3.89 -5.96 9.74
CA LEU A 85 -3.99 -5.06 10.89
C LEU A 85 -2.60 -4.66 11.41
N THR A 86 -1.67 -5.61 11.51
CA THR A 86 -0.29 -5.30 11.91
C THR A 86 0.45 -4.46 10.86
N GLY A 87 0.26 -4.76 9.58
CA GLY A 87 0.88 -4.02 8.47
C GLY A 87 0.44 -2.57 8.43
N ILE A 88 -0.85 -2.29 8.68
CA ILE A 88 -1.41 -0.93 8.68
C ILE A 88 -0.79 -0.08 9.81
N VAL A 89 -0.60 -0.64 11.01
CA VAL A 89 0.02 0.09 12.12
C VAL A 89 1.48 0.43 11.82
N VAL A 90 2.21 -0.50 11.23
CA VAL A 90 3.61 -0.30 10.82
C VAL A 90 3.70 0.75 9.70
N SER A 91 2.83 0.69 8.69
CA SER A 91 2.86 1.64 7.57
C SER A 91 2.56 3.08 7.99
N VAL A 92 1.60 3.27 8.91
CA VAL A 92 1.31 4.59 9.49
C VAL A 92 2.52 5.12 10.26
N SER A 93 3.20 4.25 11.02
CA SER A 93 4.40 4.62 11.79
C SER A 93 5.56 5.01 10.89
N VAL A 94 5.81 4.25 9.82
CA VAL A 94 6.85 4.55 8.81
C VAL A 94 6.50 5.85 8.06
N THR A 95 5.23 6.07 7.73
CA THR A 95 4.77 7.31 7.08
C THR A 95 4.97 8.53 7.98
N ALA A 96 4.64 8.43 9.27
CA ALA A 96 4.89 9.50 10.25
C ALA A 96 6.39 9.81 10.37
N PHE A 97 7.23 8.77 10.43
CA PHE A 97 8.69 8.93 10.45
C PHE A 97 9.22 9.57 9.16
N ALA A 98 8.74 9.13 8.00
CA ALA A 98 9.12 9.69 6.71
C ALA A 98 8.70 11.17 6.61
N LEU A 99 7.52 11.56 7.09
CA LEU A 99 7.09 12.96 7.16
C LEU A 99 8.02 13.80 8.05
N ALA A 100 8.39 13.28 9.23
CA ALA A 100 9.33 13.96 10.11
C ALA A 100 10.69 14.16 9.43
N LEU A 101 11.15 13.16 8.67
CA LEU A 101 12.38 13.26 7.89
C LEU A 101 12.26 14.29 6.77
N ILE A 102 11.17 14.29 6.00
CA ILE A 102 10.91 15.28 4.94
C ILE A 102 10.89 16.71 5.51
N LEU A 103 10.25 16.90 6.67
CA LEU A 103 10.25 18.19 7.37
C LEU A 103 11.66 18.62 7.80
N ARG A 104 12.48 17.69 8.29
CA ARG A 104 13.88 17.96 8.64
C ARG A 104 14.70 18.34 7.41
N LEU A 105 14.56 17.63 6.29
CA LEU A 105 15.25 17.97 5.04
C LEU A 105 14.82 19.35 4.53
N TYR A 106 13.53 19.65 4.59
CA TYR A 106 13.01 20.96 4.19
C TYR A 106 13.60 22.10 5.03
N ARG A 107 13.74 21.92 6.35
CA ARG A 107 14.38 22.91 7.22
C ARG A 107 15.87 23.11 6.93
N SER A 108 16.56 22.07 6.45
CA SER A 108 18.00 22.11 6.16
C SER A 108 18.32 22.67 4.77
N TYR A 109 17.54 22.29 3.75
CA TYR A 109 17.81 22.61 2.34
C TYR A 109 16.82 23.61 1.73
N GLY A 110 15.75 23.98 2.44
CA GLY A 110 14.72 24.91 1.95
C GLY A 110 13.86 24.40 0.78
N THR A 111 14.03 23.14 0.37
CA THR A 111 13.32 22.54 -0.76
C THR A 111 12.83 21.13 -0.43
N THR A 112 11.79 20.70 -1.14
CA THR A 112 11.24 19.33 -1.07
C THR A 112 11.49 18.53 -2.34
N ASP A 113 12.25 19.09 -3.28
CA ASP A 113 12.67 18.41 -4.49
C ASP A 113 13.93 17.57 -4.23
N LEU A 114 13.82 16.26 -4.41
CA LEU A 114 14.91 15.33 -4.16
C LEU A 114 16.13 15.60 -5.05
N ARG A 115 15.95 16.01 -6.31
CA ARG A 115 17.08 16.26 -7.24
C ARG A 115 17.92 17.43 -6.75
N ARG A 116 17.25 18.49 -6.34
CA ARG A 116 17.90 19.70 -5.85
C ARG A 116 18.62 19.48 -4.52
N ILE A 117 18.07 18.63 -3.64
CA ILE A 117 18.75 18.22 -2.40
C ILE A 117 20.01 17.43 -2.71
N TYR A 118 19.95 16.54 -3.71
CA TYR A 118 21.12 15.75 -4.15
C TYR A 118 22.23 16.63 -4.73
N GLU A 119 21.87 17.61 -5.56
CA GLU A 119 22.82 18.60 -6.12
C GLU A 119 23.51 19.41 -5.01
N MET A 120 22.75 19.99 -4.08
CA MET A 120 23.30 20.76 -2.95
C MET A 120 24.19 19.92 -2.02
N GLY A 121 23.91 18.61 -1.89
CA GLY A 121 24.74 17.72 -1.09
C GLY A 121 26.12 17.45 -1.71
N ASN A 122 26.20 17.39 -3.04
CA ASN A 122 27.47 17.18 -3.75
C ASN A 122 28.35 18.43 -3.73
N GLU A 123 27.77 19.63 -3.83
CA GLU A 123 28.52 20.91 -3.77
C GLU A 123 29.21 21.15 -2.41
N VAL A 124 28.71 20.56 -1.32
CA VAL A 124 29.33 20.68 0.02
C VAL A 124 30.46 19.66 0.22
N SER A 125 30.56 18.65 -0.66
CA SER A 125 31.51 17.54 -0.54
C SER A 125 32.78 17.73 -1.37
N GLU A 126 32.82 18.73 -2.26
CA GLU A 126 34.02 19.23 -2.96
C GLU A 126 34.60 20.46 -2.25
#